data_AF-A0A433K4T3-F1
#
_entry.id   AF-A0A433K4T3-F1
#
_cell.length_a   1.000
_cell.length_b   1.000
_cell.length_c   1.000
_cell.angle_alpha   90.00
_cell.angle_beta   90.00
_cell.angle_gamma   90.00
#
_symmetry.space_group_name_H-M   'P 1'
#
loop_
_entity.id
_entity.type
_entity.pdbx_description
1 polymer ?
#
loop_
_entity_poly.entity_id
_entity_poly.type
_entity_poly.pdbx_seq_one_letter_code
_entity_poly.pdbx_strand_id
1 'polypeptide(L)'
;MNNIKLILSSFLLYSISFAANTDLALPPNAVKVTKVNNPNCVEYYNYKGTLYCSLMTIDNKPMDPKLLAYEKQKITFDNRVWKAVWGEHKDAITTIEYLPMGQNINHWNELITSQFIPGLEEVSAKEFANRFLSNLKKTGVLYKSNFIDKQPKMVIFEYQVMQPKNLQQDELQKIVKGSDGIYVLHYATKKSDMGSKNRQKWLTLLKNSTLKN
;
A
#
# COMPACT_ATOMS: atom_id res chain seq x y z
N MET A 1 35.46 43.51 -41.54
CA MET A 1 36.37 43.36 -40.37
C MET A 1 35.50 43.18 -39.13
N ASN A 2 34.89 42.01 -38.99
CA ASN A 2 35.30 40.90 -38.10
C ASN A 2 35.21 41.26 -36.60
N ASN A 3 34.10 40.82 -35.99
CA ASN A 3 34.07 40.33 -34.61
C ASN A 3 32.87 39.37 -34.46
N ILE A 4 33.13 38.08 -34.72
CA ILE A 4 32.23 36.96 -34.44
C ILE A 4 32.43 36.61 -32.96
N LYS A 5 31.41 36.86 -32.12
CA LYS A 5 31.37 36.33 -30.76
C LYS A 5 30.85 34.89 -30.81
N LEU A 6 31.74 33.95 -30.54
CA LEU A 6 31.46 32.53 -30.34
C LEU A 6 30.67 32.36 -29.03
N ILE A 7 29.40 31.95 -29.10
CA ILE A 7 28.62 31.54 -27.93
C ILE A 7 28.86 30.05 -27.74
N LEU A 8 29.65 29.70 -26.71
CA LEU A 8 29.86 28.32 -26.26
C LEU A 8 28.56 27.83 -25.60
N SER A 9 27.76 27.06 -26.34
CA SER A 9 26.58 26.38 -25.81
C SER A 9 27.04 25.17 -24.99
N SER A 10 27.04 25.32 -23.66
CA SER A 10 27.34 24.23 -22.73
C SER A 10 26.17 23.25 -22.70
N PHE A 11 26.32 22.09 -23.33
CA PHE A 11 25.44 20.94 -23.16
C PHE A 11 25.60 20.40 -21.73
N LEU A 12 24.77 20.88 -20.81
CA LEU A 12 24.51 20.23 -19.53
C LEU A 12 23.74 18.94 -19.81
N LEU A 13 24.48 17.83 -19.91
CA LEU A 13 23.93 16.48 -19.82
C LEU A 13 23.30 16.34 -18.44
N TYR A 14 21.98 16.53 -18.36
CA TYR A 14 21.19 16.09 -17.22
C TYR A 14 21.22 14.57 -17.17
N SER A 15 22.19 14.03 -16.43
CA SER A 15 22.14 12.64 -15.96
C SER A 15 20.93 12.52 -15.05
N ILE A 16 19.81 12.05 -15.61
CA ILE A 16 18.66 11.60 -14.83
C ILE A 16 19.14 10.40 -14.04
N SER A 17 19.61 10.67 -12.82
CA SER A 17 19.93 9.64 -11.84
C SER A 17 18.61 9.02 -11.43
N PHE A 18 18.23 7.93 -12.08
CA PHE A 18 17.20 7.05 -11.55
C PHE A 18 17.74 6.50 -10.23
N ALA A 19 17.27 7.06 -9.12
CA ALA A 19 17.46 6.45 -7.81
C ALA A 19 16.84 5.04 -7.89
N ALA A 20 17.69 4.03 -8.09
CA ALA A 20 17.31 2.67 -7.84
C ALA A 20 16.86 2.62 -6.38
N ASN A 21 15.61 2.21 -6.14
CA ASN A 21 15.14 1.90 -4.79
C ASN A 21 16.04 0.78 -4.27
N THR A 22 17.06 1.14 -3.51
CA THR A 22 17.93 0.19 -2.83
C THR A 22 17.05 -0.55 -1.83
N ASP A 23 17.07 -1.88 -1.89
CA ASP A 23 16.44 -2.70 -0.86
C ASP A 23 17.09 -2.33 0.48
N LEU A 24 16.40 -1.53 1.29
CA LEU A 24 16.87 -1.19 2.62
C LEU A 24 17.01 -2.50 3.41
N ALA A 25 18.15 -2.65 4.08
CA ALA A 25 18.40 -3.78 4.96
C ALA A 25 17.39 -3.77 6.12
N LEU A 26 17.16 -4.94 6.70
CA LEU A 26 16.45 -5.03 7.98
C LEU A 26 17.18 -4.19 9.04
N PRO A 27 16.43 -3.58 9.99
CA PRO A 27 17.05 -2.93 11.13
C PRO A 27 17.90 -3.93 11.91
N PRO A 28 19.06 -3.50 12.46
CA PRO A 28 20.00 -4.41 13.13
C PRO A 28 19.41 -5.11 14.37
N ASN A 29 18.35 -4.54 14.95
CA ASN A 29 17.62 -5.05 16.11
C ASN A 29 16.34 -5.81 15.75
N ALA A 30 16.10 -6.10 14.47
CA ALA A 30 14.94 -6.86 14.02
C ALA A 30 15.11 -8.36 14.28
N VAL A 31 14.19 -8.92 15.06
CA VAL A 31 14.11 -10.35 15.39
C VAL A 31 12.99 -10.99 14.59
N LYS A 32 13.25 -12.14 13.98
CA LYS A 32 12.22 -12.90 13.25
C LYS A 32 11.13 -13.39 14.20
N VAL A 33 9.86 -13.11 13.87
CA VAL A 33 8.71 -13.59 14.64
C VAL A 33 8.44 -15.05 14.30
N THR A 34 8.31 -15.91 15.31
CA THR A 34 7.97 -17.32 15.14
C THR A 34 6.88 -17.74 16.12
N LYS A 35 6.30 -18.94 15.95
CA LYS A 35 5.31 -19.46 16.90
C LYS A 35 5.88 -19.66 18.32
N VAL A 36 7.20 -19.87 18.43
CA VAL A 36 7.90 -20.11 19.70
C VAL A 36 8.44 -18.81 20.30
N ASN A 37 8.73 -17.82 19.45
CA ASN A 37 9.28 -16.53 19.84
C ASN A 37 8.27 -15.43 19.49
N ASN A 38 7.46 -15.05 20.49
CA ASN A 38 6.56 -13.90 20.44
C ASN A 38 7.05 -12.83 21.43
N PRO A 39 8.14 -12.12 21.13
CA PRO A 39 8.73 -11.17 22.08
C PRO A 39 7.78 -9.98 22.32
N ASN A 40 8.02 -9.21 23.38
CA ASN A 40 7.32 -7.96 23.65
C ASN A 40 7.71 -6.90 22.61
N CYS A 41 7.12 -7.02 21.43
CA CYS A 41 7.41 -6.19 20.27
C CYS A 41 7.00 -4.75 20.50
N VAL A 42 7.80 -3.83 19.98
CA VAL A 42 7.50 -2.41 19.92
C VAL A 42 7.10 -2.01 18.50
N GLU A 43 7.72 -2.63 17.48
CA GLU A 43 7.42 -2.39 16.07
C GLU A 43 7.49 -3.69 15.26
N TYR A 44 6.75 -3.75 14.16
CA TYR A 44 6.75 -4.91 13.26
C TYR A 44 7.02 -4.52 11.81
N TYR A 45 7.71 -5.42 11.10
CA TYR A 45 8.08 -5.26 9.70
C TYR A 45 7.81 -6.53 8.91
N ASN A 46 7.31 -6.40 7.69
CA ASN A 46 7.37 -7.46 6.69
C ASN A 46 8.62 -7.24 5.82
N TYR A 47 9.43 -8.28 5.67
CA TYR A 47 10.56 -8.28 4.75
C TYR A 47 10.69 -9.64 4.08
N LYS A 48 10.70 -9.65 2.75
CA LYS A 48 10.77 -10.87 1.93
C LYS A 48 9.72 -11.91 2.37
N GLY A 49 8.49 -11.44 2.61
CA GLY A 49 7.35 -12.27 3.03
C GLY A 49 7.41 -12.80 4.46
N THR A 50 8.40 -12.40 5.26
CA THR A 50 8.57 -12.83 6.66
C THR A 50 8.28 -11.67 7.60
N LEU A 51 7.58 -11.95 8.71
CA LEU A 51 7.33 -10.97 9.77
C LEU A 51 8.51 -10.90 10.75
N TYR A 52 8.98 -9.68 11.00
CA TYR A 52 10.03 -9.34 11.95
C TYR A 52 9.48 -8.36 12.98
N CYS A 53 10.14 -8.30 14.12
CA CYS A 53 9.80 -7.49 15.28
C CYS A 53 11.03 -6.75 15.78
N SER A 54 10.88 -5.48 16.14
CA SER A 54 11.90 -4.71 16.86
C SER A 54 11.47 -4.49 18.30
N LEU A 55 12.46 -4.54 19.20
CA LEU A 55 12.30 -4.23 20.62
C LEU A 55 12.55 -2.74 20.94
N MET A 56 12.93 -1.93 19.95
CA MET A 56 13.16 -0.50 20.09
C MET A 56 12.37 0.30 19.05
N THR A 57 11.94 1.50 19.41
CA THR A 57 11.31 2.43 18.47
C THR A 57 12.33 3.02 17.52
N ILE A 58 12.05 2.98 16.22
CA ILE A 58 12.79 3.77 15.22
C ILE A 58 12.03 5.07 14.91
N ASP A 59 10.70 5.07 15.10
CA ASP A 59 9.84 6.25 14.92
C ASP A 59 9.40 6.85 16.26
N ASN A 60 9.07 8.15 16.24
CA ASN A 60 8.61 8.88 17.44
C ASN A 60 7.25 8.39 17.99
N LYS A 61 6.49 7.58 17.25
CA LYS A 61 5.23 6.97 17.72
C LYS A 61 4.96 5.65 16.98
N PRO A 62 5.32 4.50 17.54
CA PRO A 62 4.98 3.21 16.96
C PRO A 62 3.46 2.95 17.03
N MET A 63 2.94 2.17 16.08
CA MET A 63 1.59 1.59 16.16
C MET A 63 1.52 0.62 17.35
N ASP A 64 0.36 0.51 18.02
CA ASP A 64 0.13 -0.53 19.03
C ASP A 64 0.38 -1.93 18.40
N PRO A 65 1.41 -2.67 18.85
CA PRO A 65 1.77 -4.00 18.36
C PRO A 65 0.59 -4.99 18.38
N LYS A 66 -0.35 -4.83 19.32
CA LYS A 66 -1.53 -5.70 19.45
C LYS A 66 -2.47 -5.61 18.26
N LEU A 67 -2.44 -4.50 17.51
CA LEU A 67 -3.31 -4.30 16.36
C LEU A 67 -3.05 -5.32 15.23
N LEU A 68 -1.81 -5.80 15.09
CA LEU A 68 -1.50 -6.84 14.09
C LEU A 68 -2.13 -8.20 14.39
N ALA A 69 -2.54 -8.46 15.63
CA ALA A 69 -3.31 -9.66 15.95
C ALA A 69 -4.69 -9.64 15.26
N TYR A 70 -5.21 -8.46 14.93
CA TYR A 70 -6.46 -8.30 14.20
C TYR A 70 -6.29 -8.30 12.67
N GLU A 71 -5.06 -8.32 12.14
CA GLU A 71 -4.84 -8.48 10.70
C GLU A 71 -5.42 -9.81 10.23
N LYS A 72 -6.45 -9.76 9.38
CA LYS A 72 -7.11 -10.96 8.85
C LYS A 72 -6.61 -11.37 7.45
N GLN A 73 -5.69 -10.62 6.86
CA GLN A 73 -5.15 -10.90 5.54
C GLN A 73 -3.67 -11.32 5.61
N LYS A 74 -3.30 -12.33 4.82
CA LYS A 74 -1.91 -12.67 4.52
C LYS A 74 -1.49 -11.88 3.28
N ILE A 75 -0.88 -10.73 3.50
CA ILE A 75 -0.46 -9.79 2.45
C ILE A 75 0.88 -10.25 1.86
N THR A 76 0.96 -10.29 0.53
CA THR A 76 2.22 -10.50 -0.20
C THR A 76 2.84 -9.14 -0.50
N PHE A 77 4.00 -8.85 0.08
CA PHE A 77 4.76 -7.61 -0.15
C PHE A 77 5.87 -7.84 -1.19
N ASP A 78 6.43 -6.75 -1.72
CA ASP A 78 7.68 -6.83 -2.48
C ASP A 78 8.90 -7.04 -1.56
N ASN A 79 10.11 -7.03 -2.14
CA ASN A 79 11.34 -7.34 -1.42
C ASN A 79 11.79 -6.25 -0.43
N ARG A 80 11.14 -5.08 -0.44
CA ARG A 80 11.46 -3.99 0.49
C ARG A 80 10.95 -4.33 1.88
N VAL A 81 11.46 -3.60 2.87
CA VAL A 81 10.91 -3.67 4.23
C VAL A 81 9.65 -2.80 4.31
N TRP A 82 8.53 -3.41 4.69
CA TRP A 82 7.25 -2.74 4.92
C TRP A 82 6.94 -2.73 6.41
N LYS A 83 6.70 -1.55 6.98
CA LYS A 83 6.40 -1.35 8.40
C LYS A 83 4.91 -1.10 8.58
N ALA A 84 4.29 -1.74 9.57
CA ALA A 84 2.96 -1.32 10.03
C ALA A 84 3.09 -0.04 10.86
N VAL A 85 2.45 1.03 10.42
CA VAL A 85 2.64 2.39 10.99
C VAL A 85 1.41 2.94 11.68
N TRP A 86 0.23 2.44 11.33
CA TRP A 86 -1.03 2.84 11.93
C TRP A 86 -2.03 1.70 11.84
N GLY A 87 -2.96 1.65 12.79
CA GLY A 87 -4.08 0.74 12.72
C GLY A 87 -5.17 1.14 13.71
N GLU A 88 -6.36 0.63 13.45
CA GLU A 88 -7.53 0.80 14.30
C GLU A 88 -8.39 -0.46 14.23
N HIS A 89 -8.87 -0.91 15.38
CA HIS A 89 -9.82 -2.00 15.49
C HIS A 89 -11.08 -1.50 16.18
N LYS A 90 -12.20 -1.53 15.45
CA LYS A 90 -13.56 -1.22 15.93
C LYS A 90 -14.49 -2.34 15.49
N ASP A 91 -15.64 -2.45 16.14
CA ASP A 91 -16.67 -3.46 15.80
C ASP A 91 -17.08 -3.41 14.33
N ALA A 92 -17.15 -2.21 13.75
CA ALA A 92 -17.58 -2.02 12.36
C ALA A 92 -16.47 -2.25 11.33
N ILE A 93 -15.20 -2.05 11.69
CA ILE A 93 -14.08 -2.16 10.76
C ILE A 93 -12.75 -2.31 11.50
N THR A 94 -11.88 -3.17 10.98
CA THR A 94 -10.46 -3.20 11.29
C THR A 94 -9.68 -2.62 10.13
N THR A 95 -8.76 -1.68 10.39
CA THR A 95 -7.85 -1.12 9.39
C THR A 95 -6.41 -1.18 9.88
N ILE A 96 -5.47 -1.56 9.00
CA ILE A 96 -4.04 -1.56 9.28
C ILE A 96 -3.30 -1.00 8.06
N GLU A 97 -2.38 -0.07 8.31
CA GLU A 97 -1.64 0.64 7.28
C GLU A 97 -0.15 0.34 7.35
N TYR A 98 0.42 0.10 6.18
CA TYR A 98 1.81 -0.27 5.99
C TYR A 98 2.51 0.70 5.03
N LEU A 99 3.72 1.11 5.40
CA LEU A 99 4.59 1.96 4.58
C LEU A 99 5.92 1.26 4.29
N PRO A 100 6.55 1.53 3.14
CA PRO A 100 7.96 1.19 2.96
C PRO A 100 8.81 1.89 4.02
N MET A 101 9.85 1.21 4.50
CA MET A 101 10.80 1.78 5.45
C MET A 101 11.37 3.12 4.97
N GLY A 102 11.53 4.07 5.89
CA GLY A 102 11.99 5.42 5.61
C GLY A 102 10.88 6.40 5.21
N GLN A 103 9.62 5.94 5.07
CA GLN A 103 8.47 6.81 4.86
C GLN A 103 7.70 7.09 6.15
N ASN A 104 6.94 8.19 6.16
CA ASN A 104 6.09 8.63 7.26
C ASN A 104 4.65 8.73 6.78
N ILE A 105 3.67 8.40 7.63
CA ILE A 105 2.24 8.47 7.30
C ILE A 105 1.75 9.88 6.92
N ASN A 106 2.47 10.93 7.31
CA ASN A 106 2.15 12.29 6.88
C ASN A 106 2.79 12.65 5.51
N HIS A 107 3.80 11.89 5.08
CA HIS A 107 4.62 12.16 3.90
C HIS A 107 4.96 10.88 3.13
N TRP A 108 3.95 10.05 2.86
CA TRP A 108 4.12 8.80 2.13
C TRP A 108 4.06 8.99 0.61
N ASN A 109 4.72 8.08 -0.10
CA ASN A 109 4.68 7.93 -1.56
C ASN A 109 3.96 6.66 -1.98
N GLU A 110 4.07 5.60 -1.17
CA GLU A 110 3.36 4.34 -1.36
C GLU A 110 2.74 3.89 -0.04
N LEU A 111 1.53 3.35 -0.09
CA LEU A 111 0.75 2.92 1.08
C LEU A 111 0.04 1.60 0.75
N ILE A 112 0.07 0.67 1.71
CA ILE A 112 -0.82 -0.49 1.71
C ILE A 112 -1.78 -0.35 2.88
N THR A 113 -3.07 -0.49 2.61
CA THR A 113 -4.10 -0.52 3.63
C THR A 113 -4.80 -1.87 3.58
N SER A 114 -4.85 -2.56 4.72
CA SER A 114 -5.65 -3.77 4.92
C SER A 114 -6.91 -3.39 5.68
N GLN A 115 -8.07 -3.81 5.20
CA GLN A 115 -9.35 -3.62 5.87
C GLN A 115 -10.13 -4.92 5.98
N PHE A 116 -10.80 -5.10 7.11
CA PHE A 116 -11.82 -6.12 7.32
C PHE A 116 -13.09 -5.48 7.87
N ILE A 117 -14.21 -5.73 7.19
CA ILE A 117 -15.53 -5.19 7.52
C ILE A 117 -16.46 -6.38 7.79
N PRO A 118 -16.77 -6.70 9.07
CA PRO A 118 -17.64 -7.81 9.42
C PRO A 118 -19.11 -7.53 9.08
N GLY A 119 -19.95 -8.57 9.07
CA GLY A 119 -21.41 -8.42 8.96
C GLY A 119 -21.93 -8.06 7.56
N LEU A 120 -21.12 -8.30 6.53
CA LEU A 120 -21.45 -8.06 5.12
C LEU A 120 -21.51 -9.36 4.30
N GLU A 121 -21.93 -10.46 4.93
CA GLU A 121 -21.98 -11.81 4.37
C GLU A 121 -22.92 -11.90 3.15
N GLU A 122 -23.97 -11.08 3.11
CA GLU A 122 -24.91 -11.03 1.98
C GLU A 122 -24.40 -10.17 0.81
N VAL A 123 -23.42 -9.30 1.06
CA VAL A 123 -22.89 -8.40 0.02
C VAL A 123 -21.87 -9.15 -0.84
N SER A 124 -22.01 -9.08 -2.17
CA SER A 124 -20.98 -9.64 -3.06
C SER A 124 -19.76 -8.71 -3.18
N ALA A 125 -18.58 -9.27 -3.48
CA ALA A 125 -17.38 -8.46 -3.72
C ALA A 125 -17.60 -7.41 -4.84
N LYS A 126 -18.33 -7.79 -5.89
CA LYS A 126 -18.70 -6.91 -7.00
C LYS A 126 -19.66 -5.80 -6.57
N GLU A 127 -20.66 -6.14 -5.76
CA GLU A 127 -21.61 -5.16 -5.24
C GLU A 127 -20.91 -4.13 -4.33
N PHE A 128 -20.04 -4.60 -3.43
CA PHE A 128 -19.23 -3.71 -2.60
C PHE A 128 -18.37 -2.78 -3.45
N ALA A 129 -17.66 -3.31 -4.45
CA ALA A 129 -16.84 -2.51 -5.36
C ALA A 129 -17.67 -1.46 -6.11
N ASN A 130 -18.84 -1.82 -6.60
CA ASN A 130 -19.74 -0.89 -7.30
C ASN A 130 -20.26 0.21 -6.36
N ARG A 131 -20.62 -0.13 -5.11
CA ARG A 131 -21.03 0.85 -4.09
C ARG A 131 -19.88 1.81 -3.76
N PHE A 132 -18.66 1.30 -3.60
CA PHE A 132 -17.46 2.12 -3.41
C PHE A 132 -17.23 3.10 -4.56
N LEU A 133 -17.20 2.60 -5.81
CA LEU A 133 -17.04 3.44 -7.00
C LEU A 133 -18.18 4.44 -7.17
N SER A 134 -19.41 4.08 -6.79
CA SER A 134 -20.55 5.00 -6.78
C SER A 134 -20.38 6.11 -5.75
N ASN A 135 -19.86 5.80 -4.57
CA ASN A 135 -19.58 6.79 -3.53
C ASN A 135 -18.44 7.73 -3.93
N LEU A 136 -17.39 7.23 -4.60
CA LEU A 136 -16.36 8.10 -5.16
C LEU A 136 -16.96 9.15 -6.11
N LYS A 137 -17.89 8.77 -6.99
CA LYS A 137 -18.53 9.71 -7.93
C LYS A 137 -19.32 10.83 -7.25
N LYS A 138 -19.68 10.69 -5.96
CA LYS A 138 -20.44 11.68 -5.20
C LYS A 138 -19.56 12.71 -4.48
N THR A 139 -18.24 12.55 -4.48
CA THR A 139 -17.33 13.43 -3.71
C THR A 139 -17.00 14.76 -4.40
N GLY A 140 -17.38 14.92 -5.67
CA GLY A 140 -16.98 16.08 -6.49
C GLY A 140 -15.54 16.01 -7.02
N VAL A 141 -14.80 14.95 -6.72
CA VAL A 141 -13.46 14.66 -7.27
C VAL A 141 -13.62 13.93 -8.61
N LEU A 142 -12.76 14.25 -9.58
CA LEU A 142 -12.76 13.58 -10.87
C LEU A 142 -11.89 12.33 -10.80
N TYR A 143 -12.50 11.17 -11.02
CA TYR A 143 -11.82 9.89 -11.03
C TYR A 143 -11.86 9.23 -12.40
N LYS A 144 -10.82 8.46 -12.71
CA LYS A 144 -10.84 7.41 -13.75
C LYS A 144 -10.79 6.06 -13.03
N SER A 145 -11.59 5.08 -13.46
CA SER A 145 -11.61 3.77 -12.80
C SER A 145 -11.85 2.63 -13.79
N ASN A 146 -11.26 1.46 -13.55
CA ASN A 146 -11.47 0.26 -14.35
C ASN A 146 -11.43 -1.02 -13.52
N PHE A 147 -12.36 -1.95 -13.77
CA PHE A 147 -12.25 -3.31 -13.29
C PHE A 147 -11.14 -4.06 -14.05
N ILE A 148 -10.26 -4.73 -13.31
CA ILE A 148 -9.13 -5.50 -13.86
C ILE A 148 -9.43 -7.00 -13.80
N ASP A 149 -9.97 -7.49 -12.68
CA ASP A 149 -10.29 -8.89 -12.46
C ASP A 149 -11.64 -9.00 -11.73
N LYS A 150 -12.46 -9.96 -12.16
CA LYS A 150 -13.82 -10.16 -11.64
C LYS A 150 -14.08 -11.65 -11.52
N GLN A 151 -14.15 -12.12 -10.29
CA GLN A 151 -14.45 -13.50 -9.91
C GLN A 151 -15.62 -13.51 -8.92
N PRO A 152 -16.30 -14.65 -8.71
CA PRO A 152 -17.49 -14.70 -7.86
C PRO A 152 -17.27 -14.16 -6.43
N LYS A 153 -16.10 -14.41 -5.84
CA LYS A 153 -15.74 -13.97 -4.48
C LYS A 153 -14.67 -12.89 -4.44
N MET A 154 -14.15 -12.44 -5.58
CA MET A 154 -13.02 -11.51 -5.61
C MET A 154 -13.15 -10.54 -6.77
N VAL A 155 -12.86 -9.28 -6.51
CA VAL A 155 -12.77 -8.25 -7.54
C VAL A 155 -11.48 -7.47 -7.34
N ILE A 156 -10.77 -7.19 -8.44
CA ILE A 156 -9.70 -6.20 -8.46
C ILE A 156 -10.09 -5.09 -9.42
N PHE A 157 -9.97 -3.86 -8.96
CA PHE A 157 -10.12 -2.68 -9.79
C PHE A 157 -9.06 -1.64 -9.45
N GLU A 158 -8.95 -0.65 -10.32
CA GLU A 158 -8.06 0.47 -10.19
C GLU A 158 -8.87 1.75 -10.26
N TYR A 159 -8.46 2.76 -9.51
CA TYR A 159 -8.93 4.11 -9.72
C TYR A 159 -7.80 5.14 -9.55
N GLN A 160 -7.90 6.21 -10.34
CA GLN A 160 -6.97 7.33 -10.40
C GLN A 160 -7.73 8.62 -10.10
N VAL A 161 -7.18 9.45 -9.22
CA VAL A 161 -7.65 10.82 -9.02
C VAL A 161 -7.07 11.69 -10.12
N MET A 162 -7.94 12.09 -11.06
CA MET A 162 -7.55 12.96 -12.18
C MET A 162 -7.51 14.42 -11.73
N GLN A 163 -8.45 14.85 -10.89
CA GLN A 163 -8.51 16.20 -10.31
C GLN A 163 -9.20 16.18 -8.93
N PRO A 164 -8.77 17.02 -7.96
CA PRO A 164 -7.74 18.07 -8.07
C PRO A 164 -6.31 17.54 -7.87
N LYS A 165 -5.31 18.33 -8.29
CA LYS A 165 -3.89 17.93 -8.30
C LYS A 165 -3.35 17.58 -6.91
N ASN A 166 -3.81 18.26 -5.86
CA ASN A 166 -3.38 18.04 -4.48
C ASN A 166 -3.92 16.74 -3.86
N LEU A 167 -4.87 16.07 -4.52
CA LEU A 167 -5.40 14.77 -4.13
C LEU A 167 -4.96 13.65 -5.08
N GLN A 168 -3.95 13.89 -5.93
CA GLN A 168 -3.49 12.91 -6.90
C GLN A 168 -3.06 11.60 -6.23
N GLN A 169 -3.70 10.54 -6.69
CA GLN A 169 -3.46 9.19 -6.24
C GLN A 169 -3.83 8.22 -7.36
N ASP A 170 -3.10 7.12 -7.42
CA ASP A 170 -3.39 5.98 -8.24
C ASP A 170 -3.41 4.75 -7.33
N GLU A 171 -4.53 4.02 -7.33
CA GLU A 171 -4.79 2.96 -6.37
C GLU A 171 -5.36 1.70 -7.03
N LEU A 172 -4.74 0.57 -6.70
CA LEU A 172 -5.26 -0.77 -6.94
C LEU A 172 -5.97 -1.26 -5.68
N GLN A 173 -7.21 -1.72 -5.82
CA GLN A 173 -7.98 -2.34 -4.74
C GLN A 173 -8.34 -3.77 -5.09
N LYS A 174 -8.04 -4.69 -4.17
CA LYS A 174 -8.55 -6.06 -4.16
C LYS A 174 -9.61 -6.19 -3.09
N ILE A 175 -10.80 -6.62 -3.48
CA ILE A 175 -11.90 -6.96 -2.58
C ILE A 175 -12.11 -8.47 -2.61
N VAL A 176 -12.18 -9.10 -1.44
CA VAL A 176 -12.52 -10.51 -1.27
C VAL A 176 -13.72 -10.63 -0.35
N LYS A 177 -14.72 -11.42 -0.77
CA LYS A 177 -15.84 -11.84 0.08
C LYS A 177 -15.43 -13.09 0.87
N GLY A 178 -15.33 -12.94 2.18
CA GLY A 178 -15.17 -14.06 3.11
C GLY A 178 -16.52 -14.60 3.59
N SER A 179 -16.47 -15.50 4.57
CA SER A 179 -17.67 -16.07 5.21
C SER A 179 -18.26 -15.15 6.29
N ASP A 180 -17.49 -14.20 6.78
CA ASP A 180 -17.76 -13.34 7.94
C ASP A 180 -17.72 -11.84 7.59
N GLY A 181 -17.59 -11.51 6.30
CA GLY A 181 -17.56 -10.12 5.84
C GLY A 181 -16.75 -9.87 4.58
N ILE A 182 -16.38 -8.60 4.40
CA ILE A 182 -15.61 -8.09 3.26
C ILE A 182 -14.19 -7.74 3.69
N TYR A 183 -13.25 -8.16 2.86
CA TYR A 183 -11.83 -7.92 3.03
C TYR A 183 -11.35 -7.03 1.89
N VAL A 184 -10.69 -5.93 2.20
CA VAL A 184 -10.18 -4.99 1.20
C VAL A 184 -8.69 -4.82 1.39
N LEU A 185 -7.94 -4.93 0.30
CA LEU A 185 -6.52 -4.65 0.27
C LEU A 185 -6.26 -3.57 -0.76
N HIS A 186 -5.69 -2.47 -0.28
CA HIS A 186 -5.39 -1.28 -1.05
C HIS A 186 -3.89 -1.22 -1.30
N TYR A 187 -3.49 -0.87 -2.52
CA TYR A 187 -2.16 -0.38 -2.81
C TYR A 187 -2.27 0.96 -3.52
N ALA A 188 -1.83 2.02 -2.84
CA ALA A 188 -1.92 3.39 -3.31
C ALA A 188 -0.53 4.00 -3.55
N THR A 189 -0.44 4.87 -4.56
CA THR A 189 0.70 5.75 -4.78
C THR A 189 0.25 7.20 -4.81
N LYS A 190 1.03 8.11 -4.22
CA LYS A 190 0.70 9.55 -4.16
C LYS A 190 1.11 10.29 -5.44
N LYS A 191 0.70 9.74 -6.59
CA LYS A 191 0.96 10.24 -7.94
C LYS A 191 -0.27 9.94 -8.81
N SER A 192 -0.46 10.67 -9.90
CA SER A 192 -1.59 10.44 -10.82
C SER A 192 -1.47 9.18 -11.68
N ASP A 193 -0.25 8.64 -11.81
CA ASP A 193 0.06 7.41 -12.55
C ASP A 193 1.18 6.67 -11.81
N MET A 194 0.90 5.46 -11.36
CA MET A 194 1.89 4.62 -10.67
C MET A 194 2.92 4.00 -11.62
N GLY A 195 2.69 4.06 -12.93
CA GLY A 195 3.54 3.52 -13.99
C GLY A 195 3.34 2.02 -14.21
N SER A 196 3.41 1.58 -15.48
CA SER A 196 3.08 0.21 -15.90
C SER A 196 3.85 -0.89 -15.17
N LYS A 197 5.16 -0.72 -14.98
CA LYS A 197 6.02 -1.69 -14.27
C LYS A 197 5.57 -1.87 -12.82
N ASN A 198 5.32 -0.77 -12.11
CA ASN A 198 4.93 -0.82 -10.70
C ASN A 198 3.49 -1.33 -10.56
N ARG A 199 2.59 -0.89 -11.44
CA ARG A 199 1.23 -1.39 -11.57
C ARG A 199 1.17 -2.91 -11.73
N GLN A 200 1.93 -3.46 -12.67
CA GLN A 200 1.96 -4.91 -12.92
C GLN A 200 2.54 -5.69 -11.73
N LYS A 201 3.60 -5.15 -11.10
CA LYS A 201 4.17 -5.71 -9.87
C LYS A 201 3.11 -5.81 -8.78
N TRP A 202 2.45 -4.70 -8.45
CA TRP A 202 1.48 -4.67 -7.36
C TRP A 202 0.20 -5.42 -7.66
N LEU A 203 -0.28 -5.41 -8.90
CA LEU A 203 -1.38 -6.26 -9.31
C LEU A 203 -1.08 -7.74 -9.04
N THR A 204 0.13 -8.20 -9.34
CA THR A 204 0.57 -9.58 -9.08
C THR A 204 0.63 -9.88 -7.58
N LEU A 205 1.21 -8.98 -6.79
CA LEU A 205 1.31 -9.12 -5.34
C LEU A 205 -0.07 -9.16 -4.67
N LEU A 206 -0.98 -8.25 -5.06
CA LEU A 206 -2.36 -8.25 -4.57
C LEU A 206 -3.07 -9.57 -4.90
N LYS A 207 -2.91 -10.10 -6.12
CA LYS A 207 -3.47 -11.40 -6.51
C LYS A 207 -2.98 -12.53 -5.59
N ASN A 208 -1.70 -12.52 -5.24
CA ASN A 208 -1.08 -13.54 -4.38
C ASN A 208 -1.44 -13.40 -2.89
N SER A 209 -1.89 -12.23 -2.43
CA SER A 209 -2.40 -12.05 -1.06
C SER A 209 -3.65 -12.89 -0.80
N THR A 210 -3.79 -13.45 0.39
CA THR A 210 -4.88 -14.36 0.77
C THR A 210 -5.51 -13.96 2.10
N LEU A 211 -6.66 -14.54 2.44
CA LEU A 211 -7.20 -14.42 3.80
C LEU A 211 -6.40 -15.33 4.74
N LYS A 212 -6.27 -14.94 6.01
CA LYS A 212 -5.73 -15.84 7.04
C LYS A 212 -6.80 -16.87 7.39
N ASN A 213 -6.37 -18.12 7.56
CA ASN A 213 -7.20 -19.20 8.10
C ASN A 213 -7.29 -19.10 9.63
#